data_AF-A0A8S0TKD4-F1
#
_entry.id   AF-A0A8S0TKD4-F1
#
_cell.length_a   1.000
_cell.length_b   1.000
_cell.length_c   1.000
_cell.angle_alpha   90.00
_cell.angle_beta   90.00
_cell.angle_gamma   90.00
#
_symmetry.space_group_name_H-M   'P 1'
#
loop_
_entity.id
_entity.type
_entity.pdbx_description
1 polymer ?
#
loop_
_entity_poly.entity_id
_entity_poly.type
_entity_poly.pdbx_seq_one_letter_code
_entity_poly.pdbx_strand_id
1 'polypeptide(L)'
;MALCRSPQTSLVNVINHLMLVGPILLNRSQLVLTIKVAHVEAAMLSSKVFEPIRRVLSERAFTDFQIERVLPKLHEEYRRRPEMLGEIVDTWNRIMGQSLPPSGEYLEVLETIPATASAPKNSPLSRQAIDMCTMLSEVEPTLLMLDPKKLERRHNNIQGLGLTRNSAERWAILFNAPRGFYLQDWKELTRKVYYIEHKVLDLLYDKKEQREMETHPLVRSAASVEADFDHIRTRYLFASRAGFRELSHMYNVQTVTTRLSLKDLILSDDANFLEKFSPYCSDEEYSSFANLIKNHELDEEDCDVCNLLADLDSIRHPETVNARLKEQLRGARD
;
A
#
# COMPACT_ATOMS: atom_id res chain seq x y z
N MET A 1 -22.70 14.63 42.32
CA MET A 1 -23.24 15.75 41.50
C MET A 1 -22.59 15.67 40.14
N ALA A 2 -23.28 15.06 39.17
CA ALA A 2 -22.79 14.94 37.81
C ALA A 2 -23.23 16.18 37.02
N LEU A 3 -22.28 16.97 36.55
CA LEU A 3 -22.53 18.04 35.59
C LEU A 3 -22.70 17.42 34.21
N CYS A 4 -23.95 17.32 33.75
CA CYS A 4 -24.29 17.11 32.36
C CYS A 4 -23.60 18.18 31.51
N ARG A 5 -22.56 17.82 30.75
CA ARG A 5 -22.06 18.66 29.67
C ARG A 5 -23.00 18.50 28.48
N SER A 6 -23.65 19.61 28.13
CA SER A 6 -24.65 19.70 27.08
C SER A 6 -24.02 19.56 25.68
N PRO A 7 -24.82 19.29 24.63
CA PRO A 7 -24.35 19.15 23.24
C PRO A 7 -23.76 20.43 22.62
N GLN A 8 -23.70 21.54 23.37
CA GLN A 8 -23.29 22.84 22.86
C GLN A 8 -21.77 22.96 22.64
N THR A 9 -20.94 22.15 23.32
CA THR A 9 -19.48 22.15 23.12
C THR A 9 -19.03 21.59 21.76
N SER A 10 -19.86 20.79 21.10
CA SER A 10 -19.57 20.25 19.76
C SER A 10 -19.73 21.31 18.65
N LEU A 11 -20.77 22.15 18.75
CA LEU A 11 -21.07 23.22 17.79
C LEU A 11 -19.97 24.29 17.72
N VAL A 12 -19.38 24.63 18.88
CA VAL A 12 -18.31 25.64 18.95
C VAL A 12 -17.05 25.15 18.23
N ASN A 13 -16.73 23.85 18.28
CA ASN A 13 -15.56 23.29 17.62
C ASN A 13 -15.73 23.20 16.10
N VAL A 14 -16.94 22.89 15.60
CA VAL A 14 -17.23 22.87 14.15
C VAL A 14 -17.23 24.28 13.56
N ILE A 15 -17.78 25.26 14.29
CA ILE A 15 -17.75 26.68 13.86
C ILE A 15 -16.32 27.22 13.86
N ASN A 16 -15.50 26.89 14.87
CA ASN A 16 -14.10 27.30 14.91
C ASN A 16 -13.25 26.68 13.78
N HIS A 17 -13.57 25.45 13.36
CA HIS A 17 -12.84 24.83 12.26
C HIS A 17 -13.20 25.42 10.88
N LEU A 18 -14.46 25.80 10.68
CA LEU A 18 -14.93 26.49 9.48
C LEU A 18 -14.43 27.95 9.37
N MET A 19 -14.07 28.58 10.49
CA MET A 19 -13.51 29.95 10.53
C MET A 19 -11.98 29.99 10.31
N LEU A 20 -11.28 28.85 10.39
CA LEU A 20 -9.82 28.74 10.21
C LEU A 20 -9.40 28.47 8.76
N VAL A 21 -10.34 28.05 7.91
CA VAL A 21 -10.18 28.05 6.45
C VAL A 21 -10.74 29.39 5.97
N GLY A 22 -9.95 30.19 5.25
CA GLY A 22 -10.26 31.58 4.88
C GLY A 22 -11.67 31.81 4.31
N PRO A 23 -12.15 33.06 4.24
CA PRO A 23 -13.57 33.40 4.19
C PRO A 23 -14.21 32.97 2.86
N ILE A 24 -14.67 31.73 2.79
CA ILE A 24 -15.62 31.30 1.79
C ILE A 24 -16.96 31.88 2.24
N LEU A 25 -17.45 32.87 1.49
CA LEU A 25 -18.80 33.44 1.59
C LEU A 25 -19.84 32.36 1.27
N LEU A 26 -20.03 31.40 2.17
CA LEU A 26 -21.17 30.51 2.15
C LEU A 26 -22.37 31.33 2.63
N ASN A 27 -23.34 31.51 1.73
CA ASN A 27 -24.58 32.23 2.04
C ASN A 27 -25.27 31.54 3.23
N ARG A 28 -25.89 32.30 4.16
CA ARG A 28 -26.47 31.77 5.41
C ARG A 28 -27.38 30.55 5.18
N SER A 29 -28.10 30.53 4.06
CA SER A 29 -28.97 29.43 3.65
C SER A 29 -28.21 28.13 3.36
N GLN A 30 -27.03 28.20 2.73
CA GLN A 30 -26.16 27.06 2.47
C GLN A 30 -25.53 26.54 3.76
N LEU A 31 -25.08 27.44 4.64
CA LEU A 31 -24.48 27.06 5.92
C LEU A 31 -25.49 26.35 6.84
N VAL A 32 -26.75 26.81 6.84
CA VAL A 32 -27.86 26.13 7.53
C VAL A 32 -28.19 24.77 6.91
N LEU A 33 -28.12 24.64 5.58
CA LEU A 33 -28.33 23.36 4.89
C LEU A 33 -27.23 22.36 5.22
N THR A 34 -25.96 22.77 5.19
CA THR A 34 -24.81 21.93 5.55
C THR A 34 -24.87 21.49 7.01
N ILE A 35 -25.22 22.39 7.93
CA ILE A 35 -25.40 22.04 9.35
C ILE A 35 -26.59 21.09 9.55
N LYS A 36 -27.69 21.27 8.83
CA LYS A 36 -28.85 20.36 8.90
C LYS A 36 -28.53 18.97 8.32
N VAL A 37 -27.83 18.90 7.20
CA VAL A 37 -27.38 17.63 6.60
C VAL A 37 -26.42 16.92 7.56
N ALA A 38 -25.44 17.62 8.12
CA ALA A 38 -24.52 17.07 9.12
C ALA A 38 -25.24 16.61 10.41
N HIS A 39 -26.29 17.32 10.87
CA HIS A 39 -27.10 16.89 12.01
C HIS A 39 -27.93 15.64 11.69
N VAL A 40 -28.47 15.53 10.47
CA VAL A 40 -29.24 14.35 10.05
C VAL A 40 -28.32 13.15 9.87
N GLU A 41 -27.14 13.33 9.28
CA GLU A 41 -26.12 12.28 9.16
C GLU A 41 -25.60 11.84 10.52
N ALA A 42 -25.30 12.77 11.43
CA ALA A 42 -24.88 12.45 12.80
C ALA A 42 -25.99 11.74 13.60
N ALA A 43 -27.27 12.15 13.44
CA ALA A 43 -28.39 11.47 14.08
C ALA A 43 -28.69 10.09 13.48
N MET A 44 -28.42 9.88 12.18
CA MET A 44 -28.51 8.58 11.53
C MET A 44 -27.36 7.64 11.94
N LEU A 45 -26.16 8.18 12.17
CA LEU A 45 -25.00 7.44 12.67
C LEU A 45 -25.09 7.14 14.18
N SER A 46 -25.82 7.97 14.96
CA SER A 46 -26.17 7.71 16.37
C SER A 46 -27.39 6.80 16.55
N SER A 47 -27.86 6.17 15.46
CA SER A 47 -29.00 5.26 15.48
C SER A 47 -28.68 3.99 16.26
N LYS A 48 -29.66 3.46 17.03
CA LYS A 48 -29.61 2.12 17.66
C LYS A 48 -29.20 1.02 16.67
N VAL A 49 -29.37 1.25 15.37
CA VAL A 49 -29.00 0.32 14.28
C VAL A 49 -27.48 0.08 14.21
N PHE A 50 -26.65 1.06 14.57
CA PHE A 50 -25.18 0.93 14.51
C PHE A 50 -24.55 0.55 15.86
N GLU A 51 -25.34 0.49 16.93
CA GLU A 51 -24.87 0.16 18.27
C GLU A 51 -24.09 -1.17 18.34
N PRO A 52 -24.51 -2.26 17.64
CA PRO A 52 -23.73 -3.50 17.63
C PRO A 52 -22.35 -3.34 17.00
N ILE A 53 -22.24 -2.55 15.93
CA ILE A 53 -20.96 -2.26 15.25
C ILE A 53 -20.06 -1.43 16.16
N ARG A 54 -20.61 -0.37 16.77
CA ARG A 54 -19.89 0.49 17.72
C ARG A 54 -19.29 -0.34 18.84
N ARG A 55 -20.09 -1.22 19.45
CA ARG A 55 -19.63 -2.11 20.53
C ARG A 55 -18.44 -2.97 20.10
N VAL A 56 -18.54 -3.65 18.97
CA VAL A 56 -17.47 -4.54 18.48
C VAL A 56 -16.18 -3.76 18.21
N LEU A 57 -16.26 -2.58 17.60
CA LEU A 57 -15.08 -1.75 17.32
C LEU A 57 -14.49 -1.15 18.61
N SER A 58 -15.31 -0.71 19.54
CA SER A 58 -14.86 -0.21 20.85
C SER A 58 -14.17 -1.30 21.69
N GLU A 59 -14.67 -2.55 21.65
CA GLU A 59 -14.01 -3.71 22.27
C GLU A 59 -12.63 -4.01 21.67
N ARG A 60 -12.31 -3.46 20.50
CA ARG A 60 -11.01 -3.52 19.82
C ARG A 60 -10.25 -2.19 19.87
N ALA A 61 -10.57 -1.36 20.86
CA ALA A 61 -9.88 -0.09 21.14
C ALA A 61 -9.99 0.96 20.02
N PHE A 62 -11.00 0.90 19.16
CA PHE A 62 -11.32 2.05 18.32
C PHE A 62 -11.91 3.16 19.19
N THR A 63 -11.41 4.38 19.00
CA THR A 63 -12.01 5.57 19.60
C THR A 63 -13.33 5.92 18.93
N ASP A 64 -14.24 6.61 19.63
CA ASP A 64 -15.51 7.06 19.05
C ASP A 64 -15.29 7.83 17.73
N PHE A 65 -14.27 8.68 17.69
CA PHE A 65 -13.89 9.43 16.49
C PHE A 65 -13.53 8.52 15.31
N GLN A 66 -12.73 7.48 15.54
CA GLN A 66 -12.36 6.51 14.51
C GLN A 66 -13.58 5.73 14.03
N ILE A 67 -14.48 5.36 14.94
CA ILE A 67 -15.72 4.65 14.62
C ILE A 67 -16.61 5.51 13.71
N GLU A 68 -16.83 6.80 14.04
CA GLU A 68 -17.62 7.70 13.17
C GLU A 68 -17.06 7.83 11.76
N ARG A 69 -15.74 7.73 11.59
CA ARG A 69 -15.10 7.81 10.27
C ARG A 69 -15.26 6.54 9.45
N VAL A 70 -15.34 5.39 10.11
CA VAL A 70 -15.48 4.07 9.47
C VAL A 70 -16.93 3.79 9.12
N LEU A 71 -17.88 4.12 10.00
CA LEU A 71 -19.30 3.77 9.85
C LEU A 71 -19.90 4.09 8.46
N PRO A 72 -19.67 5.27 7.84
CA PRO A 72 -20.23 5.58 6.53
C PRO A 72 -19.68 4.72 5.39
N LYS A 73 -18.53 4.08 5.58
CA LYS A 73 -17.82 3.28 4.56
C LYS A 73 -18.13 1.78 4.65
N LEU A 74 -18.77 1.35 5.72
CA LEU A 74 -19.06 -0.06 5.94
C LEU A 74 -20.22 -0.53 5.06
N HIS A 75 -20.05 -1.72 4.48
CA HIS A 75 -21.11 -2.39 3.74
C HIS A 75 -22.28 -2.76 4.67
N GLU A 76 -23.50 -2.79 4.14
CA GLU A 76 -24.70 -3.09 4.93
C GLU A 76 -24.68 -4.47 5.58
N GLU A 77 -23.89 -5.41 5.04
CA GLU A 77 -23.72 -6.75 5.61
C GLU A 77 -23.17 -6.72 7.03
N TYR A 78 -22.29 -5.78 7.37
CA TYR A 78 -21.75 -5.63 8.72
C TYR A 78 -22.81 -5.17 9.73
N ARG A 79 -23.94 -4.62 9.27
CA ARG A 79 -25.10 -4.36 10.15
C ARG A 79 -25.78 -5.65 10.58
N ARG A 80 -25.76 -6.69 9.72
CA ARG A 80 -26.35 -8.00 10.01
C ARG A 80 -25.41 -8.88 10.83
N ARG A 81 -24.10 -8.71 10.59
CA ARG A 81 -23.02 -9.52 11.20
C ARG A 81 -21.87 -8.65 11.71
N PRO A 82 -22.10 -7.85 12.76
CA PRO A 82 -21.08 -6.95 13.31
C PRO A 82 -19.84 -7.70 13.83
N GLU A 83 -20.01 -8.96 14.25
CA GLU A 83 -18.92 -9.83 14.73
C GLU A 83 -17.81 -10.03 13.70
N MET A 84 -18.14 -9.98 12.40
CA MET A 84 -17.16 -10.11 11.33
C MET A 84 -16.12 -8.99 11.36
N LEU A 85 -16.48 -7.78 11.79
CA LEU A 85 -15.51 -6.68 11.93
C LEU A 85 -14.48 -6.99 13.02
N GLY A 86 -14.92 -7.62 14.12
CA GLY A 86 -14.04 -8.08 15.18
C GLY A 86 -13.04 -9.12 14.66
N GLU A 87 -13.53 -10.11 13.91
CA GLU A 87 -12.69 -11.14 13.28
C GLU A 87 -11.64 -10.54 12.32
N ILE A 88 -12.01 -9.53 11.53
CA ILE A 88 -11.10 -8.85 10.61
C ILE A 88 -9.99 -8.11 11.37
N VAL A 89 -10.37 -7.34 12.40
CA VAL A 89 -9.41 -6.59 13.24
C VAL A 89 -8.48 -7.56 13.97
N ASP A 90 -9.00 -8.66 14.52
CA ASP A 90 -8.21 -9.69 15.19
C ASP A 90 -7.24 -10.38 14.23
N THR A 91 -7.68 -10.62 13.00
CA THR A 91 -6.83 -11.19 11.96
C THR A 91 -5.68 -10.25 11.63
N TRP A 92 -5.94 -8.96 11.45
CA TRP A 92 -4.90 -7.95 11.24
C TRP A 92 -3.91 -7.89 12.41
N ASN A 93 -4.41 -7.78 13.65
CA ASN A 93 -3.57 -7.74 14.83
C ASN A 93 -2.69 -9.00 14.95
N ARG A 94 -3.25 -10.17 14.63
CA ARG A 94 -2.49 -11.43 14.65
C ARG A 94 -1.42 -11.47 13.57
N ILE A 95 -1.74 -11.21 12.30
CA ILE A 95 -0.75 -11.32 11.21
C ILE A 95 0.36 -10.25 11.31
N MET A 96 0.02 -9.06 11.82
CA MET A 96 0.99 -7.98 12.03
C MET A 96 1.75 -8.11 13.37
N GLY A 97 1.18 -8.81 14.35
CA GLY A 97 1.78 -9.09 15.65
C GLY A 97 2.57 -10.40 15.73
N GLN A 98 2.42 -11.32 14.77
CA GLN A 98 3.22 -12.54 14.69
C GLN A 98 4.67 -12.22 14.33
N SER A 99 5.59 -12.24 15.30
CA SER A 99 7.00 -12.52 14.99
C SER A 99 7.10 -14.00 14.62
N LEU A 100 7.25 -14.31 13.33
CA LEU A 100 7.80 -15.61 12.95
C LEU A 100 9.32 -15.41 12.94
N PRO A 101 10.05 -16.10 13.84
CA PRO A 101 10.78 -17.27 13.34
C PRO A 101 10.77 -18.45 14.34
N PRO A 102 11.03 -19.68 13.86
CA PRO A 102 12.26 -20.30 14.31
C PRO A 102 12.95 -21.10 13.19
N SER A 103 14.08 -20.58 12.70
CA SER A 103 15.21 -21.42 12.32
C SER A 103 16.46 -20.75 12.90
N GLY A 104 16.81 -21.16 14.13
CA GLY A 104 18.12 -21.01 14.75
C GLY A 104 18.68 -19.59 14.93
N GLU A 105 18.78 -19.17 16.20
CA GLU A 105 19.67 -18.09 16.69
C GLU A 105 19.23 -16.65 16.35
N TYR A 106 18.60 -15.98 17.32
CA TYR A 106 19.24 -15.06 18.26
C TYR A 106 18.16 -14.54 19.23
N LEU A 107 18.36 -14.83 20.51
CA LEU A 107 17.60 -14.30 21.64
C LEU A 107 18.00 -12.82 21.86
N GLU A 108 17.05 -12.07 22.42
CA GLU A 108 17.15 -10.66 22.90
C GLU A 108 16.80 -9.54 21.91
N VAL A 109 15.52 -9.42 21.52
CA VAL A 109 14.79 -8.11 21.53
C VAL A 109 13.29 -8.39 21.72
N LEU A 110 12.91 -8.83 22.93
CA LEU A 110 11.51 -8.88 23.37
C LEU A 110 11.27 -7.75 24.37
N GLU A 111 11.50 -6.51 23.96
CA GLU A 111 11.10 -5.30 24.70
C GLU A 111 11.35 -4.08 23.82
N THR A 112 10.56 -3.95 22.76
CA THR A 112 10.21 -2.69 22.08
C THR A 112 9.45 -3.09 20.82
N ILE A 113 8.16 -2.82 20.78
CA ILE A 113 7.50 -2.55 19.50
C ILE A 113 8.15 -1.24 19.04
N PRO A 114 8.98 -1.19 17.98
CA PRO A 114 9.32 0.09 17.40
C PRO A 114 8.09 0.51 16.62
N ALA A 115 7.24 1.30 17.27
CA ALA A 115 6.58 2.37 16.56
C ALA A 115 7.68 3.09 15.77
N THR A 116 7.62 3.03 14.44
CA THR A 116 7.84 4.17 13.52
C THR A 116 8.15 3.66 12.11
N ALA A 117 7.11 3.27 11.37
CA ALA A 117 7.00 3.87 10.04
C ALA A 117 6.80 5.36 10.29
N SER A 118 7.85 6.18 10.16
CA SER A 118 7.70 7.62 10.36
C SER A 118 6.84 8.17 9.22
N ALA A 119 5.66 8.69 9.56
CA ALA A 119 4.88 9.49 8.62
C ALA A 119 5.76 10.65 8.12
N PRO A 120 5.57 11.15 6.88
CA PRO A 120 6.30 12.30 6.38
C PRO A 120 6.28 13.43 7.42
N LYS A 121 7.42 14.11 7.64
CA LYS A 121 7.62 15.11 8.74
C LYS A 121 6.58 16.25 8.78
N ASN A 122 5.71 16.35 7.78
CA ASN A 122 4.66 17.36 7.63
C ASN A 122 3.22 16.79 7.62
N SER A 123 3.02 15.50 7.94
CA SER A 123 1.70 14.89 8.08
C SER A 123 1.15 15.06 9.50
N PRO A 124 -0.17 15.31 9.70
CA PRO A 124 -0.80 15.29 11.02
C PRO A 124 -0.62 13.96 11.78
N LEU A 125 -0.25 12.89 11.08
CA LEU A 125 0.08 11.57 11.65
C LEU A 125 1.52 11.46 12.20
N SER A 126 2.38 12.46 11.99
CA SER A 126 3.79 12.45 12.44
C SER A 126 3.99 12.47 13.96
N ARG A 127 2.92 12.71 14.74
CA ARG A 127 2.95 12.81 16.21
C ARG A 127 2.24 11.65 16.93
N GLN A 128 1.67 10.70 16.21
CA GLN A 128 0.92 9.58 16.79
C GLN A 128 1.62 8.25 16.47
N ALA A 129 1.65 7.35 17.46
CA ALA A 129 1.98 5.96 17.20
C ALA A 129 0.88 5.39 16.30
N ILE A 130 1.25 4.97 15.08
CA ILE A 130 0.32 4.35 14.15
C ILE A 130 0.12 2.90 14.59
N ASP A 131 -1.10 2.58 14.99
CA ASP A 131 -1.55 1.23 15.33
C ASP A 131 -2.53 0.68 14.27
N MET A 132 -2.98 -0.56 14.45
CA MET A 132 -3.93 -1.16 13.51
C MET A 132 -5.25 -0.39 13.44
N CYS A 133 -5.74 0.14 14.57
CA CYS A 133 -6.96 0.93 14.60
C CYS A 133 -6.84 2.18 13.71
N THR A 134 -5.70 2.87 13.79
CA THR A 134 -5.37 4.04 12.95
C THR A 134 -5.24 3.64 11.48
N MET A 135 -4.59 2.51 11.18
CA MET A 135 -4.52 1.97 9.82
C MET A 135 -5.91 1.73 9.21
N LEU A 136 -6.79 1.12 9.98
CA LEU A 136 -8.12 0.66 9.54
C LEU A 136 -9.19 1.76 9.57
N SER A 137 -8.95 2.88 10.25
CA SER A 137 -9.92 3.99 10.32
C SER A 137 -9.48 5.24 9.58
N GLU A 138 -8.18 5.49 9.48
CA GLU A 138 -7.65 6.74 8.96
C GLU A 138 -6.81 6.57 7.70
N VAL A 139 -5.90 5.58 7.69
CA VAL A 139 -4.94 5.40 6.58
C VAL A 139 -5.59 4.72 5.39
N GLU A 140 -6.09 3.48 5.55
CA GLU A 140 -6.77 2.75 4.49
C GLU A 140 -7.96 1.93 5.03
N PRO A 141 -9.14 2.55 5.19
CA PRO A 141 -10.30 1.88 5.76
C PRO A 141 -10.88 0.74 4.93
N THR A 142 -10.52 0.66 3.64
CA THR A 142 -10.95 -0.45 2.77
C THR A 142 -10.39 -1.79 3.25
N LEU A 143 -9.31 -1.78 4.05
CA LEU A 143 -8.76 -2.99 4.68
C LEU A 143 -9.74 -3.66 5.67
N LEU A 144 -10.73 -2.93 6.21
CA LEU A 144 -11.80 -3.50 7.04
C LEU A 144 -12.82 -4.30 6.23
N MET A 145 -12.76 -4.23 4.90
CA MET A 145 -13.71 -4.88 4.00
C MET A 145 -13.18 -6.23 3.49
N LEU A 146 -11.97 -6.61 3.91
CA LEU A 146 -11.34 -7.85 3.47
C LEU A 146 -11.87 -9.05 4.26
N ASP A 147 -12.19 -10.12 3.54
CA ASP A 147 -12.48 -11.41 4.17
C ASP A 147 -11.25 -11.91 4.95
N PRO A 148 -11.38 -12.30 6.24
CA PRO A 148 -10.27 -12.74 7.07
C PRO A 148 -9.42 -13.86 6.45
N LYS A 149 -10.05 -14.84 5.80
CA LYS A 149 -9.34 -15.96 5.17
C LYS A 149 -8.57 -15.51 3.94
N LYS A 150 -9.14 -14.62 3.12
CA LYS A 150 -8.44 -14.01 1.99
C LYS A 150 -7.27 -13.16 2.45
N LEU A 151 -7.45 -12.40 3.54
CA LEU A 151 -6.40 -11.58 4.14
C LEU A 151 -5.21 -12.43 4.61
N GLU A 152 -5.46 -13.50 5.38
CA GLU A 152 -4.40 -14.43 5.79
C GLU A 152 -3.64 -15.02 4.60
N ARG A 153 -4.37 -15.51 3.59
CA ARG A 153 -3.77 -16.05 2.36
C ARG A 153 -2.91 -15.00 1.66
N ARG A 154 -3.44 -13.78 1.52
CA ARG A 154 -2.71 -12.66 0.90
C ARG A 154 -1.44 -12.34 1.68
N HIS A 155 -1.53 -12.26 3.00
CA HIS A 155 -0.38 -12.01 3.86
C HIS A 155 0.69 -13.12 3.73
N ASN A 156 0.28 -14.39 3.81
CA ASN A 156 1.18 -15.52 3.65
C ASN A 156 1.86 -15.54 2.27
N ASN A 157 1.12 -15.17 1.22
CA ASN A 157 1.68 -15.04 -0.12
C ASN A 157 2.70 -13.91 -0.21
N ILE A 158 2.44 -12.74 0.40
CA ILE A 158 3.40 -11.63 0.48
C ILE A 158 4.67 -12.07 1.24
N GLN A 159 4.51 -12.80 2.36
CA GLN A 159 5.66 -13.36 3.08
C GLN A 159 6.45 -14.34 2.21
N GLY A 160 5.75 -15.13 1.38
CA GLY A 160 6.35 -16.04 0.41
C GLY A 160 7.15 -15.36 -0.71
N LEU A 161 7.03 -14.04 -0.89
CA LEU A 161 7.89 -13.27 -1.81
C LEU A 161 9.27 -12.99 -1.23
N GLY A 162 9.50 -13.24 0.08
CA GLY A 162 10.81 -13.05 0.70
C GLY A 162 11.24 -11.58 0.89
N LEU A 163 10.31 -10.63 0.69
CA LEU A 163 10.58 -9.19 0.77
C LEU A 163 10.87 -8.71 2.20
N THR A 164 10.22 -9.32 3.20
CA THR A 164 10.27 -8.89 4.59
C THR A 164 10.89 -9.96 5.48
N ARG A 165 11.81 -9.55 6.36
CA ARG A 165 12.53 -10.43 7.30
C ARG A 165 11.96 -10.37 8.71
N ASN A 166 11.31 -9.26 9.08
CA ASN A 166 10.80 -9.02 10.43
C ASN A 166 9.44 -8.29 10.42
N SER A 167 8.84 -8.14 11.60
CA SER A 167 7.54 -7.48 11.76
C SER A 167 7.57 -6.00 11.38
N ALA A 168 8.67 -5.29 11.65
CA ALA A 168 8.80 -3.87 11.30
C ALA A 168 8.74 -3.63 9.78
N GLU A 169 9.35 -4.51 8.99
CA GLU A 169 9.29 -4.45 7.53
C GLU A 169 7.89 -4.79 6.99
N ARG A 170 7.17 -5.72 7.62
CA ARG A 170 5.75 -6.00 7.29
C ARG A 170 4.88 -4.77 7.54
N TRP A 171 5.11 -4.11 8.67
CA TRP A 171 4.44 -2.85 9.02
C TRP A 171 4.80 -1.74 8.04
N ALA A 172 6.06 -1.62 7.64
CA ALA A 172 6.49 -0.63 6.65
C ALA A 172 5.78 -0.84 5.31
N ILE A 173 5.63 -2.09 4.85
CA ILE A 173 4.88 -2.40 3.63
C ILE A 173 3.39 -2.02 3.78
N LEU A 174 2.75 -2.46 4.87
CA LEU A 174 1.32 -2.19 5.09
C LEU A 174 1.05 -0.68 5.17
N PHE A 175 1.90 0.06 5.88
CA PHE A 175 1.72 1.50 6.08
C PHE A 175 1.95 2.31 4.79
N ASN A 176 3.01 1.98 4.05
CA ASN A 176 3.41 2.78 2.89
C ASN A 176 2.71 2.38 1.60
N ALA A 177 2.17 1.16 1.51
CA ALA A 177 1.50 0.67 0.31
C ALA A 177 0.36 -0.34 0.61
N PRO A 178 -0.64 0.04 1.43
CA PRO A 178 -1.72 -0.86 1.78
C PRO A 178 -2.52 -1.32 0.56
N ARG A 179 -2.74 -0.44 -0.42
CA ARG A 179 -3.50 -0.79 -1.63
C ARG A 179 -2.68 -1.70 -2.51
N GLY A 180 -1.43 -1.35 -2.72
CA GLY A 180 -0.49 -2.13 -3.52
C GLY A 180 -0.34 -3.54 -2.99
N PHE A 181 -0.11 -3.73 -1.70
CA PHE A 181 0.14 -5.09 -1.22
C PHE A 181 -1.14 -5.87 -0.94
N TYR A 182 -2.21 -5.26 -0.44
CA TYR A 182 -3.37 -6.01 0.09
C TYR A 182 -4.68 -5.84 -0.69
N LEU A 183 -4.83 -4.79 -1.50
CA LEU A 183 -6.11 -4.50 -2.18
C LEU A 183 -6.06 -4.67 -3.70
N GLN A 184 -4.88 -4.63 -4.33
CA GLN A 184 -4.76 -4.88 -5.78
C GLN A 184 -4.81 -6.38 -6.12
N ASP A 185 -5.12 -6.70 -7.37
CA ASP A 185 -5.13 -8.07 -7.87
C ASP A 185 -3.78 -8.78 -7.65
N TRP A 186 -3.81 -10.08 -7.34
CA TRP A 186 -2.57 -10.84 -7.05
C TRP A 186 -1.66 -10.97 -8.27
N LYS A 187 -2.23 -11.18 -9.45
CA LYS A 187 -1.46 -11.28 -10.70
C LYS A 187 -0.83 -9.95 -11.06
N GLU A 188 -1.53 -8.84 -10.81
CA GLU A 188 -0.98 -7.51 -11.02
C GLU A 188 0.16 -7.18 -10.05
N LEU A 189 -0.02 -7.46 -8.74
CA LEU A 189 1.03 -7.27 -7.74
C LEU A 189 2.28 -8.07 -8.09
N THR A 190 2.11 -9.37 -8.36
CA THR A 190 3.25 -10.25 -8.67
C THR A 190 3.98 -9.79 -9.92
N ARG A 191 3.26 -9.43 -10.99
CA ARG A 191 3.86 -8.83 -12.19
C ARG A 191 4.71 -7.60 -11.86
N LYS A 192 4.17 -6.65 -11.06
CA LYS A 192 4.90 -5.44 -10.65
C LYS A 192 6.13 -5.77 -9.80
N VAL A 193 6.00 -6.65 -8.81
CA VAL A 193 7.10 -7.05 -7.92
C VAL A 193 8.24 -7.68 -8.72
N TYR A 194 7.94 -8.65 -9.58
CA TYR A 194 8.96 -9.34 -10.37
C TYR A 194 9.65 -8.40 -11.36
N TYR A 195 8.89 -7.53 -12.02
CA TYR A 195 9.48 -6.54 -12.92
C TYR A 195 10.40 -5.58 -12.17
N ILE A 196 9.99 -5.12 -10.98
CA ILE A 196 10.84 -4.29 -10.14
C ILE A 196 12.10 -5.05 -9.73
N GLU A 197 12.00 -6.28 -9.23
CA GLU A 197 13.17 -7.03 -8.78
C GLU A 197 14.15 -7.37 -9.89
N HIS A 198 13.67 -7.85 -11.03
CA HIS A 198 14.54 -8.37 -12.09
C HIS A 198 14.96 -7.35 -13.14
N LYS A 199 14.25 -6.23 -13.27
CA LYS A 199 14.59 -5.18 -14.26
C LYS A 199 15.01 -3.90 -13.56
N VAL A 200 14.16 -3.35 -12.69
CA VAL A 200 14.39 -2.03 -12.08
C VAL A 200 15.54 -2.05 -11.06
N LEU A 201 15.55 -3.01 -10.14
CA LEU A 201 16.60 -3.10 -9.13
C LEU A 201 17.95 -3.47 -9.75
N ASP A 202 17.96 -4.33 -10.78
CA ASP A 202 19.16 -4.62 -11.55
C ASP A 202 19.67 -3.35 -12.24
N LEU A 203 18.82 -2.45 -12.75
CA LEU A 203 19.30 -1.16 -13.27
C LEU A 203 20.02 -0.30 -12.21
N LEU A 204 19.51 -0.29 -10.97
CA LEU A 204 19.95 0.60 -9.88
C LEU A 204 21.11 0.05 -9.04
N TYR A 205 21.20 -1.28 -8.93
CA TYR A 205 22.07 -1.97 -7.97
C TYR A 205 22.73 -3.19 -8.58
N ASP A 206 24.02 -3.38 -8.28
CA ASP A 206 24.69 -4.63 -8.62
C ASP A 206 24.23 -5.76 -7.71
N LYS A 207 24.23 -7.00 -8.23
CA LYS A 207 23.75 -8.19 -7.51
C LYS A 207 24.45 -8.40 -6.16
N LYS A 208 25.72 -8.00 -6.04
CA LYS A 208 26.46 -8.08 -4.77
C LYS A 208 25.87 -7.12 -3.74
N GLU A 209 25.60 -5.89 -4.14
CA GLU A 209 25.07 -4.86 -3.26
C GLU A 209 23.65 -5.19 -2.81
N GLN A 210 22.80 -5.67 -3.73
CA GLN A 210 21.45 -6.13 -3.41
C GLN A 210 21.45 -7.19 -2.29
N ARG A 211 22.42 -8.12 -2.30
CA ARG A 211 22.56 -9.17 -1.27
C ARG A 211 23.03 -8.62 0.07
N GLU A 212 23.84 -7.57 0.05
CA GLU A 212 24.40 -6.94 1.26
C GLU A 212 23.42 -5.94 1.91
N MET A 213 22.28 -5.63 1.26
CA MET A 213 21.29 -4.75 1.85
C MET A 213 20.58 -5.38 3.06
N GLU A 214 20.56 -4.62 4.16
CA GLU A 214 19.88 -4.99 5.39
C GLU A 214 18.35 -5.07 5.22
N THR A 215 17.78 -4.13 4.46
CA THR A 215 16.35 -4.05 4.14
C THR A 215 16.17 -4.03 2.63
N HIS A 216 15.22 -4.83 2.15
CA HIS A 216 14.91 -4.90 0.73
C HIS A 216 14.53 -3.53 0.15
N PRO A 217 15.05 -3.10 -1.03
CA PRO A 217 14.71 -1.80 -1.63
C PRO A 217 13.21 -1.55 -1.79
N LEU A 218 12.46 -2.61 -2.12
CA LEU A 218 11.00 -2.53 -2.26
C LEU A 218 10.29 -2.30 -0.92
N VAL A 219 10.84 -2.75 0.21
CA VAL A 219 10.29 -2.41 1.54
C VAL A 219 10.51 -0.92 1.82
N ARG A 220 11.70 -0.39 1.51
CA ARG A 220 12.03 1.03 1.71
C ARG A 220 11.19 1.96 0.82
N SER A 221 10.81 1.50 -0.37
CA SER A 221 10.02 2.27 -1.34
C SER A 221 8.73 1.53 -1.72
N ALA A 222 7.99 1.01 -0.72
CA ALA A 222 6.83 0.15 -0.95
C ALA A 222 5.74 0.79 -1.82
N ALA A 223 5.54 2.11 -1.74
CA ALA A 223 4.61 2.84 -2.59
C ALA A 223 4.85 2.64 -4.10
N SER A 224 6.05 2.18 -4.50
CA SER A 224 6.38 1.89 -5.90
C SER A 224 5.47 0.82 -6.53
N VAL A 225 4.92 -0.11 -5.74
CA VAL A 225 3.99 -1.13 -6.28
C VAL A 225 2.56 -0.60 -6.45
N GLU A 226 2.26 0.59 -5.95
CA GLU A 226 0.97 1.26 -6.16
C GLU A 226 0.92 2.02 -7.48
N ALA A 227 2.08 2.30 -8.07
CA ALA A 227 2.15 2.86 -9.41
C ALA A 227 1.61 1.87 -10.45
N ASP A 228 1.06 2.41 -11.54
CA ASP A 228 0.60 1.61 -12.67
C ASP A 228 1.78 0.87 -13.31
N PHE A 229 1.53 -0.34 -13.79
CA PHE A 229 2.59 -1.15 -14.40
C PHE A 229 3.24 -0.43 -15.59
N ASP A 230 2.44 0.24 -16.43
CA ASP A 230 2.94 0.99 -17.59
C ASP A 230 3.83 2.16 -17.18
N HIS A 231 3.55 2.80 -16.04
CA HIS A 231 4.40 3.87 -15.50
C HIS A 231 5.75 3.31 -15.06
N ILE A 232 5.76 2.22 -14.29
CA ILE A 232 6.98 1.53 -13.85
C ILE A 232 7.81 1.10 -15.07
N ARG A 233 7.17 0.48 -16.06
CA ARG A 233 7.78 0.03 -17.31
C ARG A 233 8.38 1.19 -18.10
N THR A 234 7.62 2.27 -18.29
CA THR A 234 8.06 3.46 -19.04
C THR A 234 9.28 4.10 -18.40
N ARG A 235 9.25 4.33 -17.08
CA ARG A 235 10.38 4.89 -16.32
C ARG A 235 11.65 4.04 -16.48
N TYR A 236 11.52 2.72 -16.34
CA TYR A 236 12.63 1.80 -16.53
C TYR A 236 13.19 1.85 -17.96
N LEU A 237 12.32 1.67 -18.96
CA LEU A 237 12.76 1.59 -20.36
C LEU A 237 13.41 2.90 -20.81
N PHE A 238 12.87 4.04 -20.38
CA PHE A 238 13.45 5.34 -20.70
C PHE A 238 14.84 5.50 -20.09
N ALA A 239 14.99 5.24 -18.78
CA ALA A 239 16.29 5.33 -18.10
C ALA A 239 17.31 4.35 -18.70
N SER A 240 16.89 3.13 -19.03
CA SER A 240 17.76 2.13 -19.67
C SER A 240 18.18 2.58 -21.07
N ARG A 241 17.27 3.08 -21.91
CA ARG A 241 17.58 3.51 -23.28
C ARG A 241 18.35 4.82 -23.35
N ALA A 242 18.22 5.68 -22.34
CA ALA A 242 19.06 6.86 -22.17
C ALA A 242 20.51 6.52 -21.77
N GLY A 243 20.83 5.24 -21.54
CA GLY A 243 22.18 4.79 -21.20
C GLY A 243 22.58 5.08 -19.76
N PHE A 244 21.61 5.11 -18.83
CA PHE A 244 21.87 5.44 -17.41
C PHE A 244 23.02 4.63 -16.81
N ARG A 245 23.10 3.32 -17.10
CA ARG A 245 24.15 2.43 -16.58
C ARG A 245 25.50 2.74 -17.22
N GLU A 246 25.54 2.87 -18.53
CA GLU A 246 26.73 3.14 -19.33
C GLU A 246 27.36 4.50 -18.97
N LEU A 247 26.51 5.49 -18.67
CA LEU A 247 26.93 6.83 -18.33
C LEU A 247 27.22 7.02 -16.84
N SER A 248 26.75 6.13 -15.97
CA SER A 248 26.94 6.24 -14.51
C SER A 248 28.42 6.36 -14.08
N HIS A 249 29.33 5.71 -14.82
CA HIS A 249 30.78 5.81 -14.61
C HIS A 249 31.40 7.11 -15.14
N MET A 250 30.79 7.74 -16.15
CA MET A 250 31.29 9.01 -16.72
C MET A 250 30.98 10.21 -15.84
N TYR A 251 29.98 10.12 -14.96
CA TYR A 251 29.47 11.29 -14.24
C TYR A 251 30.10 11.56 -12.87
N ASN A 252 31.00 10.74 -12.31
CA ASN A 252 31.50 10.92 -10.93
C ASN A 252 30.35 11.11 -9.88
N VAL A 253 29.12 10.69 -10.20
CA VAL A 253 27.92 10.97 -9.38
C VAL A 253 27.77 10.01 -8.21
N GLN A 254 28.59 8.97 -8.09
CA GLN A 254 28.42 7.99 -7.01
C GLN A 254 29.51 8.10 -5.96
N THR A 255 29.47 9.18 -5.18
CA THR A 255 29.77 9.01 -3.75
C THR A 255 28.59 8.24 -3.13
N VAL A 256 28.85 7.40 -2.13
CA VAL A 256 27.82 6.56 -1.46
C VAL A 256 26.58 7.36 -1.00
N THR A 257 26.71 8.69 -0.87
CA THR A 257 25.68 9.66 -0.51
C THR A 257 24.81 10.20 -1.65
N THR A 258 25.10 9.95 -2.93
CA THR A 258 24.36 10.47 -4.11
C THR A 258 23.73 9.40 -4.98
N ARG A 259 23.55 8.19 -4.42
CA ARG A 259 22.98 7.07 -5.15
C ARG A 259 21.46 7.21 -5.32
N LEU A 260 21.01 7.12 -6.57
CA LEU A 260 19.59 7.13 -6.92
C LEU A 260 18.87 5.86 -6.41
N SER A 261 17.65 6.04 -5.92
CA SER A 261 16.84 4.97 -5.31
C SER A 261 15.66 4.54 -6.18
N LEU A 262 15.03 3.42 -5.81
CA LEU A 262 13.78 2.96 -6.43
C LEU A 262 12.69 4.05 -6.40
N LYS A 263 12.61 4.80 -5.28
CA LYS A 263 11.71 5.95 -5.14
C LYS A 263 12.03 7.04 -6.17
N ASP A 264 13.31 7.34 -6.41
CA ASP A 264 13.71 8.35 -7.38
C ASP A 264 13.31 7.95 -8.80
N LEU A 265 13.33 6.66 -9.14
CA LEU A 265 12.97 6.18 -10.48
C LEU A 265 11.46 6.14 -10.69
N ILE A 266 10.69 5.62 -9.73
CA ILE A 266 9.26 5.34 -9.92
C ILE A 266 8.36 6.47 -9.40
N LEU A 267 8.70 7.04 -8.24
CA LEU A 267 7.79 7.91 -7.46
C LEU A 267 8.12 9.41 -7.55
N SER A 268 9.19 9.78 -8.25
CA SER A 268 9.47 11.18 -8.56
C SER A 268 8.53 11.70 -9.64
N ASP A 269 8.29 13.02 -9.63
CA ASP A 269 7.68 13.70 -10.78
C ASP A 269 8.60 13.64 -12.00
N ASP A 270 8.03 13.93 -13.18
CA ASP A 270 8.74 13.80 -14.46
C ASP A 270 10.00 14.66 -14.54
N ALA A 271 9.95 15.91 -14.06
CA ALA A 271 11.09 16.81 -14.07
C ALA A 271 12.25 16.26 -13.22
N ASN A 272 11.97 15.82 -11.99
CA ASN A 272 12.96 15.24 -11.09
C ASN A 272 13.50 13.91 -11.63
N PHE A 273 12.66 13.10 -12.27
CA PHE A 273 13.10 11.88 -12.92
C PHE A 273 14.09 12.17 -14.05
N LEU A 274 13.74 13.08 -14.98
CA LEU A 274 14.58 13.41 -16.13
C LEU A 274 15.91 14.00 -15.69
N GLU A 275 15.92 14.91 -14.72
CA GLU A 275 17.16 15.49 -14.18
C GLU A 275 18.12 14.42 -13.66
N LYS A 276 17.59 13.39 -12.99
CA LYS A 276 18.39 12.35 -12.32
C LYS A 276 18.82 11.22 -13.25
N PHE A 277 17.93 10.74 -14.12
CA PHE A 277 18.14 9.51 -14.89
C PHE A 277 18.46 9.75 -16.37
N SER A 278 18.13 10.92 -16.89
CA SER A 278 18.32 11.27 -18.30
C SER A 278 18.48 12.79 -18.44
N PRO A 279 19.49 13.39 -17.78
CA PRO A 279 19.76 14.81 -17.95
C PRO A 279 19.99 15.04 -19.45
N TYR A 280 19.48 16.14 -20.00
CA TYR A 280 19.44 16.48 -21.44
C TYR A 280 18.27 15.92 -22.25
N CYS A 281 17.41 15.08 -21.70
CA CYS A 281 16.13 14.76 -22.33
C CYS A 281 15.07 15.81 -21.96
N SER A 282 14.24 16.17 -22.94
CA SER A 282 13.10 17.06 -22.78
C SER A 282 11.84 16.33 -22.34
N ASP A 283 10.91 17.07 -21.72
CA ASP A 283 9.57 16.57 -21.37
C ASP A 283 8.81 16.07 -22.61
N GLU A 284 9.05 16.68 -23.78
CA GLU A 284 8.44 16.29 -25.06
C GLU A 284 8.93 14.92 -25.55
N GLU A 285 10.23 14.65 -25.44
CA GLU A 285 10.82 13.35 -25.77
C GLU A 285 10.30 12.26 -24.83
N TYR A 286 10.24 12.55 -23.52
CA TYR A 286 9.69 11.63 -22.54
C TYR A 286 8.20 11.34 -22.79
N SER A 287 7.39 12.37 -23.05
CA SER A 287 5.97 12.21 -23.35
C SER A 287 5.73 11.41 -24.63
N SER A 288 6.53 11.68 -25.67
CA SER A 288 6.48 10.94 -26.94
C SER A 288 6.83 9.47 -26.74
N PHE A 289 7.85 9.18 -25.92
CA PHE A 289 8.23 7.82 -25.57
C PHE A 289 7.16 7.10 -24.75
N ALA A 290 6.59 7.76 -23.73
CA ALA A 290 5.53 7.18 -22.90
C ALA A 290 4.30 6.79 -23.74
N ASN A 291 3.94 7.60 -24.73
CA ASN A 291 2.88 7.29 -25.68
C ASN A 291 3.23 6.09 -26.57
N LEU A 292 4.49 5.97 -27.00
CA LEU A 292 4.95 4.83 -27.79
C LEU A 292 4.87 3.53 -26.99
N ILE A 293 5.31 3.52 -25.73
CA ILE A 293 5.27 2.33 -24.86
C ILE A 293 3.84 1.88 -24.55
N LYS A 294 2.91 2.82 -24.33
CA LYS A 294 1.49 2.49 -24.09
C LYS A 294 0.81 1.83 -25.28
N ASN A 295 1.24 2.16 -26.49
CA ASN A 295 0.64 1.68 -27.74
C ASN A 295 1.33 0.44 -28.32
N HIS A 296 2.47 0.02 -27.76
CA HIS A 296 3.17 -1.20 -28.14
C HIS A 296 2.79 -2.36 -27.21
N GLU A 297 2.39 -3.49 -27.81
CA GLU A 297 2.27 -4.77 -27.09
C GLU A 297 3.62 -5.12 -26.43
N LEU A 298 3.54 -5.80 -25.30
CA LEU A 298 4.68 -6.17 -24.45
C LEU A 298 5.82 -6.77 -25.30
N ASP A 299 7.05 -6.29 -25.07
CA ASP A 299 8.22 -6.88 -25.72
C ASP A 299 8.32 -8.37 -25.32
N GLU A 300 8.86 -9.23 -26.18
CA GLU A 300 9.01 -10.68 -25.91
C GLU A 300 9.72 -10.96 -24.57
N GLU A 301 10.61 -10.07 -24.12
CA GLU A 301 11.29 -10.16 -22.82
C GLU A 301 10.37 -9.90 -21.60
N ASP A 302 9.27 -9.16 -21.79
CA ASP A 302 8.27 -8.92 -20.74
C ASP A 302 7.31 -10.12 -20.61
N CYS A 303 7.15 -10.90 -21.69
CA CYS A 303 6.45 -12.17 -21.70
C CYS A 303 7.20 -13.24 -20.90
N ASP A 304 8.53 -13.29 -20.93
CA ASP A 304 9.31 -14.26 -20.17
C ASP A 304 9.14 -14.09 -18.66
N VAL A 305 9.08 -12.87 -18.15
CA VAL A 305 8.76 -12.61 -16.73
C VAL A 305 7.33 -13.07 -16.39
N CYS A 306 6.38 -12.83 -17.30
CA CYS A 306 4.99 -13.28 -17.13
C CYS A 306 4.83 -14.81 -17.25
N ASN A 307 5.66 -15.48 -18.05
CA ASN A 307 5.69 -16.93 -18.21
C ASN A 307 6.36 -17.60 -17.00
N LEU A 308 7.47 -17.04 -16.48
CA LEU A 308 8.12 -17.49 -15.25
C LEU A 308 7.17 -17.43 -14.04
N LEU A 309 6.36 -16.37 -13.98
CA LEU A 309 5.29 -16.18 -13.00
C LEU A 309 4.20 -17.25 -13.10
N ALA A 310 3.76 -17.57 -14.34
CA ALA A 310 2.76 -18.60 -14.59
C ALA A 310 3.28 -20.02 -14.25
N ASP A 311 4.56 -20.28 -14.49
CA ASP A 311 5.20 -21.56 -14.18
C ASP A 311 5.37 -21.74 -12.66
N LEU A 312 5.74 -20.70 -11.91
CA LEU A 312 5.83 -20.73 -10.44
C LEU A 312 4.45 -20.91 -9.77
N ASP A 313 3.38 -20.31 -10.31
CA ASP A 313 2.01 -20.56 -9.85
C ASP A 313 1.54 -21.99 -10.17
N SER A 314 1.98 -22.56 -11.30
CA SER A 314 1.66 -23.94 -11.67
C SER A 314 2.35 -24.99 -10.77
N ILE A 315 3.55 -24.70 -10.27
CA ILE A 315 4.28 -25.57 -9.33
C ILE A 315 3.62 -25.59 -7.94
N ARG A 316 2.96 -24.49 -7.52
CA ARG A 316 2.18 -24.45 -6.26
C ARG A 316 0.82 -25.15 -6.36
N HIS A 317 0.30 -25.39 -7.57
CA HIS A 317 -0.95 -26.09 -7.83
C HIS A 317 -0.73 -27.30 -8.77
N PRO A 318 -0.24 -28.44 -8.24
CA PRO A 318 0.10 -29.63 -9.05
C PRO A 318 -1.11 -30.26 -9.78
N GLU A 319 -2.33 -29.89 -9.40
CA GLU A 319 -3.56 -30.33 -10.05
C GLU A 319 -3.72 -29.71 -11.46
N THR A 320 -3.31 -28.46 -11.66
CA THR A 320 -3.34 -27.77 -12.96
C THR A 320 -2.25 -28.26 -13.92
N VAL A 321 -1.08 -28.64 -13.38
CA VAL A 321 0.02 -29.23 -14.16
C VAL A 321 -0.39 -30.61 -14.70
N ASN A 322 -1.06 -31.41 -13.89
CA ASN A 322 -1.58 -32.73 -14.31
C ASN A 322 -2.68 -32.63 -15.38
N ALA A 323 -3.49 -31.57 -15.38
CA ALA A 323 -4.50 -31.35 -16.40
C ALA A 323 -3.88 -30.99 -17.76
N ARG A 324 -2.92 -30.05 -17.79
CA ARG A 324 -2.18 -29.66 -19.01
C ARG A 324 -1.35 -30.81 -19.58
N LEU A 325 -0.66 -31.59 -18.74
CA LEU A 325 0.10 -32.77 -19.20
C LEU A 325 -0.81 -33.85 -19.78
N LYS A 326 -2.00 -34.07 -19.22
CA LYS A 326 -2.98 -35.00 -19.78
C LYS A 326 -3.54 -34.54 -21.12
N GLU A 327 -3.67 -33.24 -21.32
CA GLU A 327 -4.17 -32.65 -22.57
C GLU A 327 -3.10 -32.68 -23.67
N GLN A 328 -1.84 -32.38 -23.34
CA GLN A 328 -0.70 -32.53 -24.25
C GLN A 328 -0.42 -34.00 -24.62
N LEU A 329 -0.58 -34.93 -23.68
CA LEU A 329 -0.44 -36.38 -23.94
C LEU A 329 -1.63 -36.97 -24.72
N ARG A 330 -2.80 -36.30 -24.73
CA ARG A 330 -3.92 -36.66 -25.60
C ARG A 330 -3.70 -36.15 -27.03
N GLY A 331 -3.22 -34.92 -27.20
CA GLY A 331 -2.92 -34.35 -28.52
C GLY A 331 -1.72 -34.99 -29.23
N ALA A 332 -0.84 -35.71 -28.51
CA ALA A 332 0.29 -36.43 -29.09
C ALA A 332 -0.02 -37.92 -29.43
N ARG A 333 -1.28 -38.34 -29.27
CA ARG A 333 -1.77 -39.70 -29.58
C ARG A 333 -2.75 -39.76 -30.76
N ASP A 334 -3.10 -38.60 -31.32
CA ASP A 334 -3.73 -38.44 -32.62
C ASP A 334 -2.66 -37.99 -33.63
#